data_AF-A0A955SU15-F1
#
_entry.id   AF-A0A955SU15-F1
#
_cell.length_a   1.000
_cell.length_b   1.000
_cell.length_c   1.000
_cell.angle_alpha   90.00
_cell.angle_beta   90.00
_cell.angle_gamma   90.00
#
_symmetry.space_group_name_H-M   'P 1'
#
loop_
_entity.id
_entity.type
_entity.pdbx_description
1 polymer ?
#
loop_
_entity_poly.entity_id
_entity_poly.type
_entity_poly.pdbx_seq_one_letter_code
_entity_poly.pdbx_strand_id
1 'polypeptide(L)'
;TSPYLSPHSDLVALMVFEHQTTMHNLITQANYQARVALAIQEELNEMEGKPSDEMSPGTLKRFSYAAEPLLKHLLFAEEATLEGPVKGTSGFADEFQSVGPRDSKGRSLRDFDLRTRMFKHPCSFLIYSESFDHLPDPFRGYLYRRLWEILTDKEAPSEDNRLSKSDRRAVLEILLETKLGLPDYWKESTPFN
;
A
#
# COMPACT_ATOMS: atom_id res chain seq x y z
N THR A 1 21.52 -31.20 17.35
CA THR A 1 20.91 -29.99 16.75
C THR A 1 19.44 -29.98 17.13
N SER A 2 18.92 -28.86 17.65
CA SER A 2 17.47 -28.72 17.84
C SER A 2 16.81 -28.61 16.46
N PRO A 3 15.69 -29.30 16.19
CA PRO A 3 15.02 -29.25 14.90
C PRO A 3 14.45 -27.85 14.57
N TYR A 4 14.30 -26.98 15.57
CA TYR A 4 13.77 -25.61 15.40
C TYR A 4 14.61 -24.58 16.16
N LEU A 5 14.67 -23.36 15.60
CA LEU A 5 15.33 -22.19 16.20
C LEU A 5 14.59 -21.66 17.44
N SER A 6 13.29 -21.96 17.57
CA SER A 6 12.41 -21.54 18.67
C SER A 6 11.37 -22.65 18.94
N PRO A 7 10.98 -22.90 20.20
CA PRO A 7 9.87 -23.78 20.54
C PRO A 7 8.48 -23.12 20.38
N HIS A 8 8.42 -21.85 19.97
CA HIS A 8 7.19 -21.05 19.93
C HIS A 8 6.97 -20.44 18.54
N SER A 9 5.70 -20.41 18.12
CA SER A 9 5.22 -19.59 17.01
C SER A 9 4.75 -18.24 17.54
N ASP A 10 5.27 -17.15 17.00
CA ASP A 10 4.87 -15.79 17.39
C ASP A 10 3.65 -15.36 16.58
N LEU A 11 2.55 -15.03 17.26
CA LEU A 11 1.30 -14.62 16.62
C LEU A 11 1.45 -13.33 15.80
N VAL A 12 2.24 -12.37 16.28
CA VAL A 12 2.49 -11.12 15.56
C VAL A 12 3.28 -11.40 14.29
N ALA A 13 4.28 -12.29 14.36
CA ALA A 13 5.04 -12.71 13.19
C ALA A 13 4.15 -13.39 12.13
N LEU A 14 3.22 -14.26 12.57
CA LEU A 14 2.28 -14.91 11.66
C LEU A 14 1.30 -13.93 11.00
N MET A 15 0.76 -12.97 11.75
CA MET A 15 -0.11 -11.92 11.20
C MET A 15 0.62 -11.07 10.15
N VAL A 16 1.86 -10.67 10.43
CA VAL A 16 2.68 -9.93 9.47
C VAL A 16 2.99 -10.78 8.24
N PHE A 17 3.29 -12.06 8.43
CA PHE A 17 3.57 -12.97 7.32
C PHE A 17 2.35 -13.19 6.41
N GLU A 18 1.15 -13.33 6.99
CA GLU A 18 -0.11 -13.42 6.26
C GLU A 18 -0.34 -12.15 5.41
N HIS A 19 -0.16 -10.97 6.01
CA HIS A 19 -0.24 -9.70 5.30
C HIS A 19 0.80 -9.60 4.18
N GLN A 20 2.05 -9.95 4.45
CA GLN A 20 3.12 -9.92 3.44
C GLN A 20 2.81 -10.81 2.24
N THR A 21 2.37 -12.04 2.51
CA THR A 21 2.04 -13.02 1.46
C THR A 21 0.90 -12.49 0.60
N THR A 22 -0.17 -11.99 1.22
CA THR A 22 -1.34 -11.46 0.52
C THR A 22 -0.97 -10.23 -0.33
N MET A 23 -0.24 -9.29 0.25
CA MET A 23 0.17 -8.06 -0.44
C MET A 23 1.10 -8.36 -1.62
N HIS A 24 2.09 -9.25 -1.48
CA HIS A 24 2.97 -9.63 -2.60
C HIS A 24 2.20 -10.32 -3.73
N ASN A 25 1.20 -11.15 -3.40
CA ASN A 25 0.33 -11.78 -4.41
C ASN A 25 -0.49 -10.73 -5.16
N LEU A 26 -1.05 -9.73 -4.46
CA LEU A 26 -1.80 -8.64 -5.08
C LEU A 26 -0.90 -7.75 -5.96
N ILE A 27 0.30 -7.41 -5.51
CA ILE A 27 1.29 -6.67 -6.33
C ILE A 27 1.60 -7.46 -7.61
N THR A 28 1.83 -8.77 -7.48
CA THR A 28 2.15 -9.64 -8.62
C THR A 28 0.99 -9.70 -9.62
N GLN A 29 -0.24 -9.87 -9.13
CA GLN A 29 -1.43 -9.90 -9.96
C GLN A 29 -1.64 -8.56 -10.69
N ALA A 30 -1.53 -7.44 -9.96
CA ALA A 30 -1.68 -6.11 -10.53
C ALA A 30 -0.59 -5.80 -11.57
N ASN A 31 0.66 -6.20 -11.31
CA ASN A 31 1.76 -6.09 -12.27
C ASN A 31 1.45 -6.84 -13.57
N TYR A 32 0.99 -8.08 -13.48
CA TYR A 32 0.64 -8.89 -14.65
C TYR A 32 -0.50 -8.24 -15.45
N GLN A 33 -1.59 -7.85 -14.77
CA GLN A 33 -2.73 -7.22 -15.42
C GLN A 33 -2.38 -5.89 -16.07
N ALA A 34 -1.55 -5.07 -15.41
CA ALA A 34 -1.07 -3.81 -15.96
C ALA A 34 -0.24 -4.02 -17.23
N ARG A 35 0.68 -5.00 -17.24
CA ARG A 35 1.50 -5.33 -18.42
C ARG A 35 0.66 -5.81 -19.60
N VAL A 36 -0.33 -6.66 -19.35
CA VAL A 36 -1.27 -7.10 -20.40
C VAL A 36 -2.07 -5.92 -20.95
N ALA A 37 -2.57 -5.04 -20.08
CA ALA A 37 -3.32 -3.86 -20.51
C ALA A 37 -2.45 -2.88 -21.33
N LEU A 38 -1.18 -2.72 -20.95
CA LEU A 38 -0.22 -1.89 -21.68
C LEU A 38 0.12 -2.48 -23.06
N ALA A 39 0.35 -3.79 -23.16
CA ALA A 39 0.60 -4.44 -24.45
C ALA A 39 -0.58 -4.28 -25.41
N ILE A 40 -1.82 -4.46 -24.92
CA ILE A 40 -3.03 -4.23 -25.71
C ILE A 40 -3.14 -2.75 -26.12
N GLN A 41 -2.79 -1.81 -25.24
CA GLN A 41 -2.82 -0.38 -25.55
C GLN A 41 -1.83 -0.02 -26.66
N GLU A 42 -0.64 -0.60 -26.63
CA GLU A 42 0.40 -0.40 -27.64
C GLU A 42 -0.10 -0.84 -29.03
N GLU A 43 -0.65 -2.06 -29.14
CA GLU A 43 -1.26 -2.56 -30.38
C GLU A 43 -2.40 -1.65 -30.88
N LEU A 44 -3.27 -1.16 -29.98
CA LEU A 44 -4.35 -0.24 -30.34
C LEU A 44 -3.81 1.10 -30.87
N ASN A 45 -2.78 1.64 -30.25
CA ASN A 45 -2.16 2.89 -30.70
C ASN A 45 -1.52 2.73 -32.08
N GLU A 46 -0.87 1.60 -32.36
CA GLU A 46 -0.33 1.29 -33.69
C GLU A 46 -1.43 1.19 -34.75
N MET A 47 -2.54 0.49 -34.46
CA MET A 47 -3.66 0.35 -35.39
C MET A 47 -4.37 1.68 -35.69
N GLU A 48 -4.47 2.57 -34.71
CA GLU A 48 -5.13 3.87 -34.83
C GLU A 48 -4.18 5.01 -35.26
N GLY A 49 -2.88 4.73 -35.42
CA GLY A 49 -1.86 5.75 -35.72
C GLY A 49 -1.71 6.81 -34.63
N LYS A 50 -1.99 6.45 -33.38
CA LYS A 50 -1.93 7.34 -32.22
C LYS A 50 -0.55 7.32 -31.56
N PRO A 51 -0.20 8.40 -30.82
CA PRO A 51 0.98 8.41 -29.97
C PRO A 51 0.97 7.26 -28.94
N SER A 52 2.14 6.69 -28.66
CA SER A 52 2.31 5.56 -27.74
C SER A 52 1.94 5.89 -26.28
N ASP A 53 1.90 7.16 -25.91
CA ASP A 53 1.60 7.66 -24.56
C ASP A 53 0.10 7.89 -24.31
N GLU A 54 -0.74 7.83 -25.34
CA GLU A 54 -2.19 7.95 -25.16
C GLU A 54 -2.79 6.66 -24.59
N MET A 55 -3.48 6.77 -23.46
CA MET A 55 -4.21 5.67 -22.83
C MET A 55 -5.70 5.72 -23.21
N SER A 56 -6.21 4.63 -23.76
CA SER A 56 -7.64 4.51 -24.04
C SER A 56 -8.46 4.42 -22.74
N PRO A 57 -9.75 4.82 -22.77
CA PRO A 57 -10.66 4.62 -21.64
C PRO A 57 -10.74 3.15 -21.19
N GLY A 58 -10.62 2.22 -22.14
CA GLY A 58 -10.60 0.78 -21.85
C GLY A 58 -9.37 0.35 -21.05
N THR A 59 -8.20 0.92 -21.34
CA THR A 59 -6.95 0.63 -20.59
C THR A 59 -7.00 1.24 -19.20
N LEU A 60 -7.47 2.49 -19.07
CA LEU A 60 -7.69 3.11 -17.76
C LEU A 60 -8.66 2.31 -16.89
N LYS A 61 -9.72 1.74 -17.49
CA LYS A 61 -10.64 0.85 -16.78
C LYS A 61 -9.98 -0.47 -16.34
N ARG A 62 -9.06 -1.03 -17.13
CA ARG A 62 -8.28 -2.20 -16.71
C ARG A 62 -7.33 -1.87 -15.56
N PHE A 63 -6.71 -0.68 -15.61
CA PHE A 63 -5.90 -0.19 -14.49
C PHE A 63 -6.73 -0.05 -13.22
N SER A 64 -7.94 0.53 -13.29
CA SER A 64 -8.78 0.66 -12.11
C SER A 64 -9.12 -0.69 -11.48
N TYR A 65 -9.48 -1.70 -12.28
CA TYR A 65 -9.75 -3.05 -11.78
C TYR A 65 -8.52 -3.72 -11.14
N ALA A 66 -7.33 -3.51 -11.68
CA ALA A 66 -6.09 -4.04 -11.12
C ALA A 66 -5.66 -3.29 -9.84
N ALA A 67 -5.92 -1.99 -9.79
CA ALA A 67 -5.51 -1.11 -8.70
C ALA A 67 -6.39 -1.23 -7.45
N GLU A 68 -7.71 -1.38 -7.62
CA GLU A 68 -8.66 -1.29 -6.51
C GLU A 68 -8.41 -2.35 -5.41
N PRO A 69 -8.25 -3.66 -5.71
CA PRO A 69 -7.96 -4.66 -4.67
C PRO A 69 -6.61 -4.42 -3.99
N LEU A 70 -5.61 -4.00 -4.77
CA LEU A 70 -4.29 -3.67 -4.26
C LEU A 70 -4.33 -2.49 -3.29
N LEU A 71 -5.05 -1.42 -3.63
CA LEU A 71 -5.17 -0.23 -2.78
C LEU A 71 -6.00 -0.51 -1.52
N LYS A 72 -7.09 -1.27 -1.63
CA LYS A 72 -7.89 -1.71 -0.47
C LYS A 72 -7.03 -2.46 0.55
N HIS A 73 -6.23 -3.42 0.09
CA HIS A 73 -5.36 -4.20 0.96
C HIS A 73 -4.16 -3.37 1.45
N LEU A 74 -3.55 -2.54 0.59
CA LEU A 74 -2.49 -1.60 0.95
C LEU A 74 -2.91 -0.71 2.11
N LEU A 75 -4.16 -0.26 2.13
CA LEU A 75 -4.71 0.67 3.11
C LEU A 75 -5.43 0.01 4.28
N PHE A 76 -5.40 -1.32 4.39
CA PHE A 76 -6.10 -2.06 5.44
C PHE A 76 -7.60 -1.72 5.52
N ALA A 77 -8.23 -1.44 4.38
CA ALA A 77 -9.63 -0.99 4.34
C ALA A 77 -10.59 -2.06 4.92
N GLU A 78 -10.31 -3.33 4.63
CA GLU A 78 -11.12 -4.48 5.04
C GLU A 78 -10.47 -5.27 6.20
N GLU A 79 -9.56 -4.64 6.96
CA GLU A 79 -8.92 -5.27 8.13
C GLU A 79 -9.95 -5.59 9.22
N ALA A 80 -9.88 -6.80 9.79
CA ALA A 80 -10.70 -7.17 10.93
C ALA A 80 -10.26 -6.42 12.21
N THR A 81 -11.22 -5.99 13.02
CA THR A 81 -10.90 -5.43 14.34
C THR A 81 -10.33 -6.51 15.23
N LEU A 82 -9.28 -6.20 15.99
CA LEU A 82 -8.82 -7.09 17.05
C LEU A 82 -9.80 -7.02 18.24
N GLU A 83 -10.33 -8.17 18.68
CA GLU A 83 -11.24 -8.27 19.83
C GLU A 83 -10.51 -8.13 21.18
N GLY A 84 -9.18 -8.14 21.15
CA GLY A 84 -8.33 -7.97 22.33
C GLY A 84 -6.87 -7.75 21.94
N PRO A 85 -6.03 -7.37 22.91
CA PRO A 85 -4.62 -7.13 22.65
C PRO A 85 -3.91 -8.40 22.20
N VAL A 86 -3.16 -8.30 21.11
CA VAL A 86 -2.28 -9.37 20.63
C VAL A 86 -0.88 -9.13 21.16
N LYS A 87 -0.30 -10.13 21.82
CA LYS A 87 1.06 -10.06 22.34
C LYS A 87 1.90 -11.18 21.72
N GLY A 88 2.99 -10.79 21.06
CA GLY A 88 4.00 -11.73 20.58
C GLY A 88 4.70 -12.48 21.72
N THR A 89 5.32 -13.60 21.38
CA THR A 89 6.07 -14.47 22.30
C THR A 89 7.59 -14.37 22.08
N SER A 90 8.02 -13.55 21.12
CA SER A 90 9.40 -13.34 20.71
C SER A 90 9.77 -11.85 20.62
N GLY A 91 11.04 -11.57 20.29
CA GLY A 91 11.52 -10.20 19.99
C GLY A 91 11.10 -9.66 18.61
N PHE A 92 10.32 -10.42 17.85
CA PHE A 92 9.93 -10.07 16.48
C PHE A 92 9.29 -8.68 16.37
N ALA A 93 8.39 -8.31 17.29
CA ALA A 93 7.68 -7.03 17.20
C ALA A 93 8.65 -5.84 17.29
N ASP A 94 9.59 -5.90 18.24
CA ASP A 94 10.61 -4.86 18.45
C ASP A 94 11.57 -4.78 17.26
N GLU A 95 12.06 -5.94 16.78
CA GLU A 95 12.93 -6.02 15.61
C GLU A 95 12.24 -5.49 14.36
N PHE A 96 11.00 -5.89 14.12
CA PHE A 96 10.22 -5.49 12.95
C PHE A 96 10.01 -3.97 12.89
N GLN A 97 9.67 -3.34 14.03
CA GLN A 97 9.49 -1.90 14.15
C GLN A 97 10.81 -1.11 14.07
N SER A 98 11.94 -1.73 14.41
CA SER A 98 13.25 -1.07 14.36
C SER A 98 13.77 -0.85 12.94
N VAL A 99 13.23 -1.57 11.96
CA VAL A 99 13.65 -1.53 10.56
C VAL A 99 12.71 -0.64 9.73
N GLY A 100 13.23 -0.06 8.65
CA GLY A 100 12.46 0.74 7.70
C GLY A 100 12.54 2.24 7.96
N PRO A 101 12.02 3.06 7.05
CA PRO A 101 12.13 4.50 7.18
C PRO A 101 11.20 5.03 8.29
N ARG A 102 11.65 6.12 8.90
CA ARG A 102 10.87 6.93 9.85
C ARG A 102 10.85 8.36 9.36
N ASP A 103 9.73 9.02 9.57
CA ASP A 103 9.62 10.45 9.30
C ASP A 103 10.33 11.28 10.39
N SER A 104 10.36 12.60 10.23
CA SER A 104 10.97 13.54 11.19
C SER A 104 10.29 13.53 12.58
N LYS A 105 9.06 13.02 12.67
CA LYS A 105 8.31 12.83 13.93
C LYS A 105 8.56 11.45 14.54
N GLY A 106 9.41 10.63 13.92
CA GLY A 106 9.74 9.28 14.36
C GLY A 106 8.66 8.23 14.09
N ARG A 107 7.66 8.51 13.25
CA ARG A 107 6.58 7.56 12.89
C ARG A 107 7.02 6.65 11.74
N SER A 108 6.55 5.40 11.74
CA SER A 108 6.77 4.45 10.65
C SER A 108 5.50 3.70 10.27
N LEU A 109 5.36 3.33 8.99
CA LEU A 109 4.33 2.38 8.54
C LEU A 109 4.49 0.97 9.14
N ARG A 110 5.61 0.70 9.81
CA ARG A 110 5.85 -0.54 10.54
C ARG A 110 5.42 -0.48 12.01
N ASP A 111 5.00 0.67 12.52
CA ASP A 111 4.63 0.79 13.93
C ASP A 111 3.34 0.02 14.24
N PHE A 112 3.40 -0.85 15.24
CA PHE A 112 2.30 -1.72 15.65
C PHE A 112 1.31 -1.05 16.59
N ASP A 113 0.01 -1.28 16.38
CA ASP A 113 -1.02 -0.96 17.37
C ASP A 113 -1.28 -2.18 18.28
N LEU A 114 -1.57 -3.34 17.68
CA LEU A 114 -1.85 -4.65 18.29
C LEU A 114 -2.90 -4.64 19.40
N ARG A 115 -3.74 -3.61 19.46
CA ARG A 115 -4.83 -3.48 20.44
C ARG A 115 -6.18 -3.52 19.77
N THR A 116 -6.34 -2.73 18.71
CA THR A 116 -7.57 -2.61 17.92
C THR A 116 -7.34 -3.00 16.47
N ARG A 117 -6.09 -2.95 16.01
CA ARG A 117 -5.64 -3.29 14.65
C ARG A 117 -4.18 -3.73 14.62
N MET A 118 -3.68 -4.19 13.49
CA MET A 118 -2.28 -4.61 13.35
C MET A 118 -1.32 -3.41 13.42
N PHE A 119 -1.41 -2.47 12.47
CA PHE A 119 -0.51 -1.31 12.38
C PHE A 119 -1.17 0.00 12.82
N LYS A 120 -0.41 0.90 13.45
CA LYS A 120 -0.89 2.23 13.88
C LYS A 120 -1.28 3.11 12.70
N HIS A 121 -0.54 3.02 11.60
CA HIS A 121 -0.75 3.82 10.41
C HIS A 121 -1.22 2.90 9.28
N PRO A 122 -2.49 2.99 8.84
CA PRO A 122 -3.09 2.09 7.85
C PRO A 122 -2.59 2.31 6.43
N CYS A 123 -1.32 1.97 6.22
CA CYS A 123 -0.71 1.80 4.92
C CYS A 123 0.39 0.76 5.07
N SER A 124 0.34 -0.27 4.24
CA SER A 124 1.29 -1.37 4.27
C SER A 124 2.70 -0.87 4.01
N PHE A 125 3.63 -1.28 4.87
CA PHE A 125 5.06 -1.03 4.70
C PHE A 125 5.64 -1.61 3.40
N LEU A 126 4.92 -2.51 2.71
CA LEU A 126 5.33 -3.05 1.41
C LEU A 126 5.15 -2.06 0.25
N ILE A 127 4.62 -0.86 0.49
CA ILE A 127 4.79 0.27 -0.45
C ILE A 127 6.27 0.60 -0.69
N TYR A 128 7.17 0.25 0.23
CA TYR A 128 8.63 0.38 0.08
C TYR A 128 9.30 -0.86 -0.52
N SER A 129 8.53 -1.88 -0.93
CA SER A 129 9.11 -3.09 -1.52
C SER A 129 9.56 -2.83 -2.96
N GLU A 130 10.62 -3.53 -3.37
CA GLU A 130 11.08 -3.53 -4.76
C GLU A 130 9.97 -3.97 -5.73
N SER A 131 9.13 -4.93 -5.32
CA SER A 131 8.01 -5.41 -6.14
C SER A 131 7.00 -4.29 -6.43
N PHE A 132 6.72 -3.41 -5.47
CA PHE A 132 5.86 -2.25 -5.69
C PHE A 132 6.56 -1.21 -6.57
N ASP A 133 7.86 -0.98 -6.34
CA ASP A 133 8.64 -0.01 -7.09
C ASP A 133 8.91 -0.41 -8.55
N HIS A 134 8.87 -1.70 -8.87
CA HIS A 134 9.03 -2.21 -10.24
C HIS A 134 7.70 -2.44 -10.98
N LEU A 135 6.58 -1.97 -10.43
CA LEU A 135 5.32 -1.89 -11.19
C LEU A 135 5.52 -1.01 -12.44
N PRO A 136 4.84 -1.30 -13.57
CA PRO A 136 4.98 -0.51 -14.79
C PRO A 136 4.64 0.97 -14.53
N ASP A 137 5.47 1.89 -15.02
CA ASP A 137 5.38 3.31 -14.69
C ASP A 137 4.01 3.95 -14.89
N PRO A 138 3.29 3.71 -16.02
CA PRO A 138 1.95 4.28 -16.19
C PRO A 138 0.97 3.78 -15.14
N PHE A 139 1.06 2.50 -14.75
CA PHE A 139 0.20 1.91 -13.74
C PHE A 139 0.57 2.36 -12.33
N ARG A 140 1.87 2.46 -12.03
CA ARG A 140 2.36 3.00 -10.75
C ARG A 140 1.96 4.46 -10.58
N GLY A 141 2.01 5.26 -11.65
CA GLY A 141 1.48 6.63 -11.67
C GLY A 141 -0.01 6.69 -11.37
N TYR A 142 -0.81 5.79 -11.97
CA TYR A 142 -2.23 5.64 -11.67
C TYR A 142 -2.47 5.28 -10.19
N LEU A 143 -1.71 4.32 -9.65
CA LEU A 143 -1.78 3.93 -8.24
C LEU A 143 -1.48 5.10 -7.30
N TYR A 144 -0.40 5.84 -7.54
CA TYR A 144 -0.06 7.01 -6.72
C TYR A 144 -1.12 8.08 -6.81
N ARG A 145 -1.72 8.30 -7.99
CA ARG A 145 -2.79 9.28 -8.15
C ARG A 145 -4.01 8.88 -7.33
N ARG A 146 -4.43 7.63 -7.45
CA ARG A 146 -5.60 7.10 -6.74
C ARG A 146 -5.38 7.06 -5.23
N LEU A 147 -4.19 6.65 -4.79
CA LEU A 147 -3.80 6.68 -3.38
C LEU A 147 -3.82 8.11 -2.82
N TRP A 148 -3.25 9.07 -3.55
CA TRP A 148 -3.27 10.48 -3.16
C TRP A 148 -4.69 11.01 -3.03
N GLU A 149 -5.58 10.70 -3.98
CA GLU A 149 -7.00 11.05 -3.91
C GLU A 149 -7.63 10.49 -2.64
N ILE A 150 -7.43 9.20 -2.33
CA ILE A 150 -7.97 8.58 -1.11
C ILE A 150 -7.45 9.28 0.16
N LEU A 151 -6.18 9.65 0.20
CA LEU A 151 -5.56 10.28 1.37
C LEU A 151 -5.92 11.77 1.53
N THR A 152 -6.26 12.45 0.44
CA THR A 152 -6.57 13.89 0.42
C THR A 152 -8.05 14.22 0.32
N ASP A 153 -8.91 13.24 0.05
CA ASP A 153 -10.35 13.45 -0.05
C ASP A 153 -10.94 13.97 1.27
N LYS A 154 -11.38 15.23 1.21
CA LYS A 154 -11.98 15.99 2.32
C LYS A 154 -13.40 15.52 2.63
N GLU A 155 -14.09 15.04 1.61
CA GLU A 155 -15.52 14.77 1.67
C GLU A 155 -15.82 13.30 1.84
N ALA A 156 -14.99 12.36 1.36
CA ALA A 156 -15.21 10.91 1.42
C ALA A 156 -15.88 10.43 2.72
N PRO A 157 -17.21 10.22 2.70
CA PRO A 157 -17.95 9.58 3.75
C PRO A 157 -18.40 8.24 3.20
N SER A 158 -17.65 7.17 3.46
CA SER A 158 -18.20 5.85 3.13
C SER A 158 -17.99 4.92 4.28
N GLU A 159 -19.07 4.24 4.65
CA GLU A 159 -19.14 3.24 5.71
C GLU A 159 -18.16 2.06 5.50
N ASP A 160 -17.52 2.01 4.33
CA ASP A 160 -16.48 1.06 3.94
C ASP A 160 -15.04 1.51 4.25
N ASN A 161 -14.81 2.78 4.60
CA ASN A 161 -13.45 3.33 4.72
C ASN A 161 -13.05 3.53 6.19
N ARG A 162 -12.42 2.50 6.78
CA ARG A 162 -11.91 2.52 8.17
C ARG A 162 -10.78 3.53 8.41
N LEU A 163 -10.35 4.26 7.38
CA LEU A 163 -9.35 5.32 7.46
C LEU A 163 -9.94 6.61 8.04
N SER A 164 -9.65 6.90 9.31
CA SER A 164 -9.99 8.18 9.91
C SER A 164 -9.27 9.35 9.22
N LYS A 165 -9.78 10.58 9.37
CA LYS A 165 -9.08 11.80 8.88
C LYS A 165 -7.65 11.90 9.43
N SER A 166 -7.44 11.52 10.69
CA SER A 166 -6.12 11.47 11.32
C SER A 166 -5.22 10.40 10.68
N ASP A 167 -5.76 9.23 10.35
CA ASP A 167 -4.99 8.17 9.69
C ASP A 167 -4.53 8.61 8.31
N ARG A 168 -5.44 9.15 7.50
CA ARG A 168 -5.14 9.65 6.16
C ARG A 168 -4.03 10.70 6.20
N ARG A 169 -4.14 11.66 7.12
CA ARG A 169 -3.10 12.68 7.34
C ARG A 169 -1.77 12.07 7.77
N ALA A 170 -1.77 11.14 8.72
CA ALA A 170 -0.56 10.52 9.21
C ALA A 170 0.16 9.73 8.10
N VAL A 171 -0.57 8.92 7.33
CA VAL A 171 -0.03 8.17 6.19
C VAL A 171 0.52 9.13 5.13
N LEU A 172 -0.21 10.18 4.76
CA LEU A 172 0.24 11.17 3.79
C LEU A 172 1.55 11.84 4.22
N GLU A 173 1.62 12.33 5.46
CA GLU A 173 2.83 12.98 6.01
C GLU A 173 4.02 12.01 6.04
N ILE A 174 3.81 10.76 6.50
CA ILE A 174 4.87 9.74 6.52
C ILE A 174 5.39 9.50 5.10
N LEU A 175 4.51 9.23 4.13
CA LEU A 175 4.91 8.94 2.76
C LEU A 175 5.64 10.12 2.11
N LEU A 176 5.18 11.35 2.33
CA LEU A 176 5.85 12.56 1.80
C LEU A 176 7.30 12.69 2.26
N GLU A 177 7.61 12.31 3.50
CA GLU A 177 8.96 12.41 4.05
C GLU A 177 9.84 11.19 3.75
N THR A 178 9.23 10.02 3.51
CA THR A 178 9.96 8.74 3.52
C THR A 178 9.91 7.95 2.22
N LYS A 179 8.93 8.18 1.33
CA LYS A 179 8.80 7.47 0.06
C LYS A 179 9.48 8.26 -1.06
N LEU A 180 10.53 7.68 -1.63
CA LEU A 180 11.23 8.23 -2.78
C LEU A 180 10.39 8.09 -4.07
N GLY A 181 10.57 9.04 -4.99
CA GLY A 181 9.93 8.98 -6.31
C GLY A 181 8.43 9.28 -6.32
N LEU A 182 7.89 9.90 -5.26
CA LEU A 182 6.51 10.38 -5.27
C LEU A 182 6.31 11.49 -6.31
N PRO A 183 5.18 11.49 -7.04
CA PRO A 183 4.84 12.56 -7.98
C PRO A 183 4.73 13.95 -7.31
N ASP A 184 5.06 15.01 -8.04
CA ASP A 184 5.16 16.36 -7.46
C ASP A 184 3.85 16.90 -6.87
N TYR A 185 2.69 16.51 -7.42
CA TYR A 185 1.38 16.91 -6.88
C TYR A 185 1.12 16.42 -5.44
N TRP A 186 1.89 15.45 -4.94
CA TRP A 186 1.86 15.07 -3.54
C TRP A 186 2.38 16.20 -2.63
N LYS A 187 3.41 16.92 -3.05
CA LYS A 187 4.06 17.98 -2.26
C LYS A 187 3.20 19.24 -2.14
N GLU A 188 2.31 19.46 -3.10
CA GLU A 188 1.40 20.61 -3.14
C GLU A 188 0.17 20.44 -2.24
N SER A 189 -0.10 19.21 -1.76
CA SER A 189 -1.21 18.97 -0.84
C SER A 189 -0.88 19.44 0.58
N THR A 190 -1.43 20.59 0.97
CA THR A 190 -1.37 21.05 2.37
C THR A 190 -2.15 20.07 3.24
N PRO A 191 -1.55 19.47 4.28
CA PRO A 191 -2.28 18.60 5.20
C PRO A 191 -3.37 19.45 5.87
N PHE A 192 -4.62 19.01 5.74
CA PHE A 192 -5.85 19.63 6.24
C PHE A 192 -5.62 20.63 7.39
N ASN A 193 -5.87 21.92 7.14
CA ASN A 193 -6.03 22.92 8.20
C ASN A 193 -7.31 22.65 9.00
#